data_AF-S7UA42-F1
#
_entry.id   AF-S7UA42-F1
#
_cell.length_a   1.000
_cell.length_b   1.000
_cell.length_c   1.000
_cell.angle_alpha   90.00
_cell.angle_beta   90.00
_cell.angle_gamma   90.00
#
_symmetry.space_group_name_H-M   'P 1'
#
loop_
_entity.id
_entity.type
_entity.pdbx_description
1 polymer ?
#
loop_
_entity_poly.entity_id
_entity_poly.type
_entity_poly.pdbx_seq_one_letter_code
_entity_poly.pdbx_strand_id
1 'polypeptide(L)'
;MCSAYSGRCVLSNHMTARDSNRGGCCQSCRWDYDLYQLSDGREIPLFEKGDAPFAMSAKDLNLIRAIPVMIELGVDSLKIEGRMKSIHYVATVVSVYRKVIDAYCADPDHFTIREEWVRELEKCANRETAPSFFDGFPDYTNHMYGTHSRKTTHEFAGLVLGYDPETGIATVQQRNHFRPGDEVEFFGPEIENFTQVIEKIWDEDGNELDAARHPLQIVKFKVKRPLFPYNMMRKEN
;
A
#
# COMPACT_ATOMS: atom_id res chain seq x y z
N MET A 1 -8.29 2.72 -9.01
CA MET A 1 -8.60 3.20 -10.39
C MET A 1 -9.92 3.98 -10.40
N CYS A 2 -10.17 4.79 -11.45
CA CYS A 2 -11.47 5.41 -11.68
C CYS A 2 -12.35 4.47 -12.53
N SER A 3 -13.66 4.44 -12.25
CA SER A 3 -14.66 3.71 -13.04
C SER A 3 -15.07 4.46 -14.34
N ALA A 4 -14.29 5.46 -14.74
CA ALA A 4 -14.57 6.30 -15.90
C ALA A 4 -13.71 5.90 -17.10
N TYR A 5 -14.33 5.73 -18.26
CA TYR A 5 -13.62 5.50 -19.51
C TYR A 5 -12.83 6.76 -19.91
N SER A 6 -11.60 6.60 -20.41
CA SER A 6 -10.68 7.68 -20.84
C SER A 6 -10.19 8.66 -19.76
N GLY A 7 -10.43 8.38 -18.49
CA GLY A 7 -9.98 9.23 -17.38
C GLY A 7 -10.77 10.54 -17.21
N ARG A 8 -11.84 10.74 -18.01
CA ARG A 8 -12.75 11.89 -17.89
C ARG A 8 -13.93 11.52 -17.00
N CYS A 9 -13.94 12.02 -15.77
CA CYS A 9 -15.02 11.76 -14.82
C CYS A 9 -15.92 12.99 -14.67
N VAL A 10 -17.23 12.79 -14.82
CA VAL A 10 -18.26 13.83 -14.62
C VAL A 10 -19.05 13.65 -13.33
N LEU A 11 -18.92 12.48 -12.67
CA LEU A 11 -19.69 12.12 -11.49
C LEU A 11 -19.46 13.08 -10.31
N SER A 12 -18.20 13.40 -10.01
CA SER A 12 -17.84 14.35 -8.94
C SER A 12 -18.45 15.73 -9.17
N ASN A 13 -18.43 16.21 -10.43
CA ASN A 13 -18.98 17.50 -10.79
C ASN A 13 -20.51 17.51 -10.64
N HIS A 14 -21.16 16.46 -11.13
CA HIS A 14 -22.61 16.33 -11.03
C HIS A 14 -23.09 16.26 -9.56
N MET A 15 -22.41 15.47 -8.72
CA MET A 15 -22.86 15.22 -7.35
C MET A 15 -22.48 16.33 -6.35
N THR A 16 -21.39 17.07 -6.59
CA THR A 16 -20.85 18.03 -5.60
C THR A 16 -20.39 19.37 -6.18
N ALA A 17 -20.59 19.61 -7.48
CA ALA A 17 -20.01 20.75 -8.19
C ALA A 17 -18.48 20.86 -8.08
N ARG A 18 -17.78 19.74 -7.80
CA ARG A 18 -16.31 19.69 -7.80
C ARG A 18 -15.79 18.97 -9.04
N ASP A 19 -15.06 19.72 -9.88
CA ASP A 19 -14.55 19.20 -11.15
C ASP A 19 -13.35 18.26 -10.96
N SER A 20 -13.59 16.96 -11.15
CA SER A 20 -12.54 15.93 -11.03
C SER A 20 -11.45 16.04 -12.11
N ASN A 21 -11.76 16.61 -13.28
CA ASN A 21 -10.79 16.76 -14.37
C ASN A 21 -9.82 17.92 -14.12
N ARG A 22 -10.08 18.74 -13.09
CA ARG A 22 -9.21 19.82 -12.59
C ARG A 22 -8.65 19.53 -11.21
N GLY A 23 -8.63 18.26 -10.80
CA GLY A 23 -8.11 17.82 -9.51
C GLY A 23 -9.08 17.99 -8.33
N GLY A 24 -10.34 18.35 -8.58
CA GLY A 24 -11.39 18.51 -7.57
C GLY A 24 -12.12 17.22 -7.19
N CYS A 25 -11.59 16.03 -7.49
CA CYS A 25 -12.31 14.78 -7.26
C CYS A 25 -12.73 14.62 -5.79
N CYS A 26 -14.04 14.45 -5.54
CA CYS A 26 -14.60 14.18 -4.22
C CYS A 26 -14.77 12.69 -3.90
N GLN A 27 -14.29 11.81 -4.80
CA GLN A 27 -14.41 10.36 -4.69
C GLN A 27 -15.86 9.87 -4.55
N SER A 28 -16.81 10.51 -5.23
CA SER A 28 -18.24 10.11 -5.16
C SER A 28 -18.49 8.66 -5.56
N CYS A 29 -17.71 8.09 -6.48
CA CYS A 29 -17.80 6.66 -6.79
C CYS A 29 -17.53 5.71 -5.59
N ARG A 30 -17.02 6.23 -4.48
CA ARG A 30 -16.75 5.46 -3.24
C ARG A 30 -17.80 5.68 -2.15
N TRP A 31 -18.85 6.45 -2.43
CA TRP A 31 -19.93 6.65 -1.49
C TRP A 31 -20.86 5.44 -1.46
N ASP A 32 -21.67 5.39 -0.42
CA ASP A 32 -22.72 4.41 -0.23
C ASP A 32 -23.96 4.85 -1.00
N TYR A 33 -24.47 3.94 -1.83
CA TYR A 33 -25.64 4.15 -2.68
C TYR A 33 -26.68 3.08 -2.44
N ASP A 34 -27.95 3.50 -2.46
CA ASP A 34 -29.10 2.62 -2.57
C ASP A 34 -29.42 2.42 -4.06
N LEU A 35 -29.46 1.17 -4.50
CA LEU A 35 -29.77 0.83 -5.88
C LEU A 35 -31.26 0.53 -6.05
N TYR A 36 -31.86 1.13 -7.08
CA TYR A 36 -33.25 0.92 -7.44
C TYR A 36 -33.37 0.52 -8.91
N GLN A 37 -34.24 -0.43 -9.19
CA GLN A 37 -34.72 -0.73 -10.52
C GLN A 37 -35.96 0.10 -10.82
N LEU A 38 -36.00 0.74 -11.99
CA LEU A 38 -37.19 1.41 -12.49
C LEU A 38 -38.03 0.42 -13.31
N SER A 39 -39.26 0.14 -12.86
CA SER A 39 -40.24 -0.67 -13.59
C SER A 39 -41.60 0.01 -13.54
N ASP A 40 -42.18 0.30 -14.71
CA ASP A 40 -43.51 0.95 -14.84
C ASP A 40 -43.68 2.25 -14.02
N GLY A 41 -42.61 3.05 -13.94
CA GLY A 41 -42.59 4.31 -13.19
C GLY A 41 -42.50 4.14 -11.67
N ARG A 42 -42.27 2.92 -11.17
CA ARG A 42 -42.03 2.62 -9.76
C ARG A 42 -40.56 2.29 -9.52
N GLU A 43 -40.05 2.74 -8.38
CA GLU A 43 -38.73 2.39 -7.86
C GLU A 43 -38.83 1.12 -7.03
N ILE A 44 -38.15 0.06 -7.47
CA ILE A 44 -38.06 -1.22 -6.76
C ILE A 44 -36.64 -1.30 -6.17
N PRO A 45 -36.49 -1.35 -4.84
CA PRO A 45 -35.17 -1.47 -4.23
C PRO A 45 -34.50 -2.79 -4.63
N LEU A 46 -33.21 -2.73 -4.95
CA LEU A 46 -32.35 -3.86 -5.26
C LEU A 46 -31.46 -4.26 -4.07
N PHE A 47 -31.91 -3.98 -2.86
CA PHE A 47 -31.22 -4.26 -1.62
C PHE A 47 -32.23 -4.61 -0.51
N GLU A 48 -31.78 -5.40 0.45
CA GLU A 48 -32.53 -5.76 1.65
C GLU A 48 -31.96 -5.11 2.91
N LYS A 49 -32.71 -5.16 4.00
CA LYS A 49 -32.27 -4.63 5.29
C LYS A 49 -31.09 -5.46 5.81
N GLY A 50 -29.91 -4.85 5.87
CA GLY A 50 -28.68 -5.48 6.34
C GLY A 50 -27.68 -5.78 5.22
N ASP A 51 -28.07 -5.59 3.96
CA ASP A 51 -27.13 -5.62 2.84
C ASP A 51 -26.08 -4.52 2.99
N ALA A 52 -24.87 -4.83 2.52
CA ALA A 52 -23.84 -3.81 2.41
C ALA A 52 -24.26 -2.77 1.36
N PRO A 53 -24.05 -1.47 1.62
CA PRO A 53 -24.35 -0.44 0.65
C PRO A 53 -23.59 -0.64 -0.66
N PHE A 54 -24.20 -0.25 -1.76
CA PHE A 54 -23.53 -0.34 -3.05
C PHE A 54 -22.51 0.79 -3.21
N ALA A 55 -21.33 0.45 -3.75
CA ALA A 55 -20.33 1.43 -4.15
C ALA A 55 -19.87 1.15 -5.59
N MET A 56 -19.70 2.21 -6.38
CA MET A 56 -19.16 2.14 -7.75
C MET A 56 -17.63 2.08 -7.77
N SER A 57 -17.02 1.58 -6.70
CA SER A 57 -15.59 1.71 -6.41
C SER A 57 -14.80 0.64 -7.17
N ALA A 58 -13.97 1.03 -8.13
CA ALA A 58 -13.06 0.10 -8.77
C ALA A 58 -11.89 -0.28 -7.84
N LYS A 59 -11.37 -1.51 -8.02
CA LYS A 59 -10.12 -1.95 -7.39
C LYS A 59 -8.93 -1.07 -7.83
N ASP A 60 -7.86 -1.09 -7.05
CA ASP A 60 -6.64 -0.36 -7.39
C ASP A 60 -5.88 -1.11 -8.51
N LEU A 61 -5.19 -0.39 -9.39
CA LEU A 61 -4.44 -1.01 -10.48
C LEU A 61 -3.19 -1.68 -9.92
N ASN A 62 -2.99 -2.95 -10.25
CA ASN A 62 -1.75 -3.65 -9.98
C ASN A 62 -1.35 -4.48 -11.19
N LEU A 63 -0.19 -4.15 -11.77
CA LEU A 63 0.34 -4.78 -12.98
C LEU A 63 1.68 -5.46 -12.73
N ILE A 64 1.97 -5.86 -11.49
CA ILE A 64 3.24 -6.51 -11.15
C ILE A 64 3.49 -7.78 -11.97
N ARG A 65 2.42 -8.56 -12.22
CA ARG A 65 2.49 -9.79 -13.04
C ARG A 65 2.63 -9.49 -14.54
N ALA A 66 2.30 -8.28 -14.97
CA ALA A 66 2.37 -7.85 -16.36
C ALA A 66 3.70 -7.16 -16.71
N ILE A 67 4.65 -7.07 -15.77
CA ILE A 67 5.96 -6.44 -16.00
C ILE A 67 6.69 -7.04 -17.21
N PRO A 68 6.79 -8.37 -17.40
CA PRO A 68 7.40 -8.95 -18.59
C PRO A 68 6.79 -8.42 -19.88
N VAL A 69 5.45 -8.48 -19.98
CA VAL A 69 4.71 -8.03 -21.16
C VAL A 69 4.93 -6.54 -21.41
N MET A 70 4.93 -5.70 -20.38
CA MET A 70 5.17 -4.26 -20.53
C MET A 70 6.58 -3.97 -21.05
N ILE A 71 7.59 -4.73 -20.61
CA ILE A 71 8.97 -4.58 -21.10
C ILE A 71 9.07 -4.97 -22.57
N GLU A 72 8.48 -6.11 -22.96
CA GLU A 72 8.48 -6.56 -24.36
C GLU A 72 7.71 -5.61 -25.30
N LEU A 73 6.72 -4.88 -24.78
CA LEU A 73 6.02 -3.82 -25.52
C LEU A 73 6.84 -2.53 -25.67
N GLY A 74 8.03 -2.44 -25.09
CA GLY A 74 8.90 -1.27 -25.14
C GLY A 74 8.51 -0.16 -24.16
N VAL A 75 7.89 -0.49 -23.01
CA VAL A 75 7.58 0.50 -21.97
C VAL A 75 8.84 0.84 -21.17
N ASP A 76 9.37 2.05 -21.34
CA ASP A 76 10.59 2.50 -20.64
C ASP A 76 10.35 3.02 -19.22
N SER A 77 9.11 3.45 -18.90
CA SER A 77 8.81 4.14 -17.64
C SER A 77 7.45 3.74 -17.09
N LEU A 78 7.44 3.41 -15.80
CA LEU A 78 6.24 3.13 -15.03
C LEU A 78 5.95 4.28 -14.06
N LYS A 79 4.66 4.60 -13.87
CA LYS A 79 4.20 5.62 -12.93
C LYS A 79 3.47 4.96 -11.78
N ILE A 80 3.86 5.31 -10.55
CA ILE A 80 3.19 4.87 -9.33
C ILE A 80 2.25 5.99 -8.84
N GLU A 81 0.99 5.67 -8.57
CA GLU A 81 0.02 6.62 -8.01
C GLU A 81 0.18 6.69 -6.48
N GLY A 82 0.84 7.75 -5.99
CA GLY A 82 1.27 7.83 -4.58
C GLY A 82 0.99 9.14 -3.84
N ARG A 83 0.24 10.11 -4.41
CA ARG A 83 0.13 11.49 -3.86
C ARG A 83 -0.26 11.56 -2.37
N MET A 84 -1.13 10.65 -1.92
CA MET A 84 -1.62 10.58 -0.53
C MET A 84 -1.10 9.35 0.22
N LYS A 85 -0.08 8.67 -0.32
CA LYS A 85 0.46 7.43 0.23
C LYS A 85 1.68 7.73 1.11
N SER A 86 1.92 6.89 2.12
CA SER A 86 3.06 7.03 3.01
C SER A 86 4.38 6.66 2.32
N ILE A 87 5.51 7.08 2.90
CA ILE A 87 6.84 6.65 2.42
C ILE A 87 7.00 5.12 2.46
N HIS A 88 6.37 4.44 3.43
CA HIS A 88 6.31 2.97 3.49
C HIS A 88 5.66 2.37 2.25
N TYR A 89 4.51 2.90 1.83
CA TYR A 89 3.84 2.42 0.61
C TYR A 89 4.73 2.59 -0.62
N VAL A 90 5.32 3.78 -0.79
CA VAL A 90 6.18 4.06 -1.95
C VAL A 90 7.41 3.16 -1.95
N ALA A 91 8.08 3.00 -0.81
CA ALA A 91 9.26 2.15 -0.68
C ALA A 91 8.96 0.68 -0.98
N THR A 92 7.85 0.14 -0.46
CA THR A 92 7.43 -1.25 -0.71
C THR A 92 7.11 -1.46 -2.19
N VAL A 93 6.32 -0.59 -2.82
CA VAL A 93 5.97 -0.71 -4.24
C VAL A 93 7.21 -0.60 -5.12
N VAL A 94 8.06 0.42 -4.91
CA VAL A 94 9.29 0.61 -5.71
C VAL A 94 10.23 -0.58 -5.54
N SER A 95 10.47 -1.04 -4.31
CA SER A 95 11.36 -2.18 -4.04
C SER A 95 10.89 -3.44 -4.75
N VAL A 96 9.60 -3.78 -4.64
CA VAL A 96 9.03 -4.96 -5.30
C VAL A 96 9.10 -4.83 -6.81
N TYR A 97 8.62 -3.72 -7.39
CA TYR A 97 8.64 -3.55 -8.85
C TYR A 97 10.06 -3.58 -9.40
N ARG A 98 11.03 -2.97 -8.72
CA ARG A 98 12.44 -3.00 -9.12
C ARG A 98 12.99 -4.43 -9.12
N LYS A 99 12.75 -5.20 -8.05
CA LYS A 99 13.13 -6.62 -7.97
C LYS A 99 12.56 -7.45 -9.12
N VAL A 100 11.29 -7.23 -9.48
CA VAL A 100 10.65 -7.95 -10.58
C VAL A 100 11.26 -7.57 -11.93
N ILE A 101 11.47 -6.27 -12.20
CA ILE A 101 12.10 -5.82 -13.44
C ILE A 101 13.54 -6.36 -13.53
N ASP A 102 14.34 -6.25 -12.47
CA ASP A 102 15.72 -6.75 -12.45
C ASP A 102 15.79 -8.26 -12.67
N ALA A 103 14.92 -9.02 -12.00
CA ALA A 103 14.87 -10.47 -12.16
C ALA A 103 14.45 -10.87 -13.58
N TYR A 104 13.50 -10.17 -14.19
CA TYR A 104 13.12 -10.43 -15.58
C TYR A 104 14.25 -10.09 -16.55
N CYS A 105 14.86 -8.91 -16.44
CA CYS A 105 15.93 -8.49 -17.32
C CYS A 105 17.20 -9.36 -17.21
N ALA A 106 17.42 -10.02 -16.07
CA ALA A 106 18.58 -10.89 -15.85
C ALA A 106 18.47 -12.24 -16.57
N ASP A 107 17.26 -12.83 -16.62
CA ASP A 107 17.01 -14.13 -17.26
C ASP A 107 15.55 -14.21 -17.75
N PRO A 108 15.21 -13.56 -18.88
CA PRO A 108 13.84 -13.54 -19.40
C PRO A 108 13.28 -14.93 -19.72
N ASP A 109 14.13 -15.85 -20.17
CA ASP A 109 13.74 -17.19 -20.64
C ASP A 109 13.30 -18.11 -19.50
N HIS A 110 13.81 -17.90 -18.27
CA HIS A 110 13.45 -18.68 -17.08
C HIS A 110 12.73 -17.85 -16.01
N PHE A 111 12.31 -16.63 -16.33
CA PHE A 111 11.67 -15.76 -15.38
C PHE A 111 10.33 -16.35 -14.89
N THR A 112 10.17 -16.38 -13.58
CA THR A 112 8.91 -16.70 -12.92
C THR A 112 8.64 -15.67 -11.83
N ILE A 113 7.40 -15.17 -11.80
CA ILE A 113 6.97 -14.27 -10.73
C ILE A 113 6.96 -15.04 -9.42
N ARG A 114 7.64 -14.50 -8.41
CA ARG A 114 7.67 -15.12 -7.10
C ARG A 114 6.53 -14.59 -6.23
N GLU A 115 5.75 -15.50 -5.63
CA GLU A 115 4.56 -15.12 -4.85
C GLU A 115 4.90 -14.30 -3.60
N GLU A 116 6.12 -14.37 -3.07
CA GLU A 116 6.57 -13.49 -1.98
C GLU A 116 6.57 -12.02 -2.38
N TRP A 117 6.84 -11.69 -3.65
CA TRP A 117 6.79 -10.31 -4.13
C TRP A 117 5.36 -9.77 -4.14
N VAL A 118 4.40 -10.62 -4.49
CA VAL A 118 2.98 -10.28 -4.49
C VAL A 118 2.49 -10.09 -3.06
N ARG A 119 2.83 -11.01 -2.14
CA ARG A 119 2.51 -10.89 -0.71
C ARG A 119 3.14 -9.66 -0.06
N GLU A 120 4.34 -9.28 -0.47
CA GLU A 120 5.03 -8.10 0.04
C GLU A 120 4.25 -6.80 -0.26
N LEU A 121 3.62 -6.69 -1.44
CA LEU A 121 2.73 -5.56 -1.77
C LEU A 121 1.51 -5.49 -0.85
N GLU A 122 1.00 -6.63 -0.38
CA GLU A 122 -0.17 -6.67 0.52
C GLU A 122 0.10 -6.01 1.87
N LYS A 123 1.37 -5.97 2.32
CA LYS A 123 1.76 -5.30 3.56
C LYS A 123 1.52 -3.79 3.56
N CYS A 124 1.41 -3.18 2.38
CA CYS A 124 1.13 -1.75 2.23
C CYS A 124 -0.22 -1.45 1.56
N ALA A 125 -0.92 -2.47 1.05
CA ALA A 125 -2.20 -2.31 0.36
C ALA A 125 -3.38 -2.34 1.34
N ASN A 126 -4.20 -1.29 1.30
CA ASN A 126 -5.45 -1.19 2.07
C ASN A 126 -6.71 -1.39 1.20
N ARG A 127 -6.51 -1.74 -0.07
CA ARG A 127 -7.56 -1.96 -1.06
C ARG A 127 -7.21 -3.17 -1.89
N GLU A 128 -8.24 -3.85 -2.39
CA GLU A 128 -8.05 -4.89 -3.38
C GLU A 128 -7.51 -4.32 -4.69
N THR A 129 -6.79 -5.15 -5.43
CA THR A 129 -6.17 -4.76 -6.70
C THR A 129 -6.64 -5.65 -7.84
N ALA A 130 -6.63 -5.12 -9.05
CA ALA A 130 -6.92 -5.88 -10.26
C ALA A 130 -6.15 -5.31 -11.48
N PRO A 131 -5.89 -6.13 -12.51
CA PRO A 131 -5.22 -5.67 -13.74
C PRO A 131 -6.09 -4.72 -14.57
N SER A 132 -7.42 -4.67 -14.32
CA SER A 132 -8.35 -3.80 -15.05
C SER A 132 -8.26 -4.03 -16.57
N PHE A 133 -8.38 -2.96 -17.37
CA PHE A 133 -8.31 -3.01 -18.84
C PHE A 133 -7.02 -3.58 -19.44
N PHE A 134 -5.97 -3.80 -18.64
CA PHE A 134 -4.74 -4.40 -19.14
C PHE A 134 -4.92 -5.87 -19.55
N ASP A 135 -5.80 -6.60 -18.85
CA ASP A 135 -6.04 -8.04 -19.06
C ASP A 135 -7.43 -8.32 -19.65
N GLY A 136 -7.88 -7.43 -20.53
CA GLY A 136 -9.20 -7.50 -21.17
C GLY A 136 -10.25 -6.56 -20.55
N PHE A 137 -11.51 -6.74 -20.93
CA PHE A 137 -12.58 -5.88 -20.43
C PHE A 137 -12.89 -6.19 -18.95
N PRO A 138 -12.85 -5.19 -18.05
CA PRO A 138 -13.14 -5.41 -16.64
C PRO A 138 -14.62 -5.70 -16.43
N ASP A 139 -14.90 -6.65 -15.53
CA ASP A 139 -16.24 -7.02 -15.10
C ASP A 139 -16.46 -6.70 -13.60
N TYR A 140 -17.45 -7.34 -12.99
CA TYR A 140 -17.77 -7.18 -11.58
C TYR A 140 -16.61 -7.58 -10.65
N THR A 141 -15.70 -8.46 -11.07
CA THR A 141 -14.54 -8.89 -10.25
C THR A 141 -13.49 -7.80 -10.07
N ASN A 142 -13.53 -6.75 -10.90
CA ASN A 142 -12.65 -5.58 -10.84
C ASN A 142 -13.22 -4.45 -9.97
N HIS A 143 -14.41 -4.66 -9.39
CA HIS A 143 -15.08 -3.71 -8.51
C HIS A 143 -15.06 -4.19 -7.07
N MET A 144 -15.15 -3.22 -6.16
CA MET A 144 -15.15 -3.42 -4.72
C MET A 144 -16.60 -3.36 -4.23
N TYR A 145 -17.18 -4.53 -3.93
CA TYR A 145 -18.52 -4.66 -3.35
C TYR A 145 -18.45 -5.14 -1.90
N GLY A 146 -19.51 -4.92 -1.14
CA GLY A 146 -19.58 -5.34 0.26
C GLY A 146 -18.92 -4.35 1.22
N THR A 147 -18.84 -4.75 2.49
CA THR A 147 -18.22 -3.94 3.55
C THR A 147 -16.70 -4.03 3.44
N HIS A 148 -16.07 -2.91 3.07
CA HIS A 148 -14.61 -2.84 2.91
C HIS A 148 -13.91 -2.67 4.26
N SER A 149 -13.39 -3.76 4.81
CA SER A 149 -12.67 -3.79 6.10
C SER A 149 -11.18 -4.11 5.98
N ARG A 150 -10.63 -4.22 4.75
CA ARG A 150 -9.22 -4.60 4.54
C ARG A 150 -8.30 -3.53 5.14
N LYS A 151 -7.76 -3.84 6.32
CA LYS A 151 -6.68 -3.08 6.95
C LYS A 151 -5.36 -3.52 6.33
N THR A 152 -4.38 -2.63 6.33
CA THR A 152 -3.00 -3.06 6.07
C THR A 152 -2.63 -4.12 7.10
N THR A 153 -1.85 -5.12 6.71
CA THR A 153 -1.36 -6.12 7.67
C THR A 153 -0.23 -5.57 8.51
N HIS A 154 0.43 -4.50 8.05
CA HIS A 154 1.56 -3.89 8.74
C HIS A 154 1.39 -2.38 8.88
N GLU A 155 1.90 -1.86 9.99
CA GLU A 155 2.00 -0.44 10.29
C GLU A 155 3.47 0.01 10.22
N PHE A 156 3.70 1.11 9.51
CA PHE A 156 5.03 1.72 9.41
C PHE A 156 5.44 2.32 10.76
N ALA A 157 6.36 1.67 11.46
CA ALA A 157 6.67 1.96 12.86
C ALA A 157 7.86 2.92 13.01
N GLY A 158 8.84 2.89 12.11
CA GLY A 158 10.01 3.76 12.22
C GLY A 158 10.87 3.85 10.97
N LEU A 159 11.67 4.91 10.90
CA LEU A 159 12.66 5.16 9.85
C LEU A 159 14.06 5.13 10.45
N VAL A 160 14.95 4.28 9.96
CA VAL A 160 16.35 4.22 10.42
C VAL A 160 17.05 5.52 10.03
N LEU A 161 17.67 6.19 11.00
CA LEU A 161 18.52 7.36 10.78
C LEU A 161 20.01 7.00 10.79
N GLY A 162 20.38 5.94 11.52
CA GLY A 162 21.75 5.46 11.61
C GLY A 162 21.87 4.13 12.33
N TYR A 163 23.04 3.52 12.23
CA TYR A 163 23.38 2.25 12.84
C TYR A 163 24.85 2.27 13.26
N ASP A 164 25.12 1.85 14.49
CA ASP A 164 26.47 1.66 15.01
C ASP A 164 26.86 0.17 14.90
N PRO A 165 27.85 -0.19 14.06
CA PRO A 165 28.26 -1.58 13.87
C PRO A 165 29.01 -2.18 15.05
N GLU A 166 29.67 -1.36 15.88
CA GLU A 166 30.44 -1.84 17.04
C GLU A 166 29.50 -2.26 18.17
N THR A 167 28.45 -1.48 18.40
CA THR A 167 27.48 -1.74 19.48
C THR A 167 26.25 -2.50 19.01
N GLY A 168 25.96 -2.49 17.71
CA GLY A 168 24.73 -3.04 17.14
C GLY A 168 23.48 -2.21 17.47
N ILE A 169 23.63 -0.93 17.81
CA ILE A 169 22.51 -0.04 18.16
C ILE A 169 22.05 0.73 16.92
N ALA A 170 20.75 0.66 16.62
CA ALA A 170 20.12 1.47 15.61
C ALA A 170 19.55 2.75 16.22
N THR A 171 19.66 3.86 15.49
CA THR A 171 18.95 5.12 15.76
C THR A 171 17.77 5.20 14.81
N VAL A 172 16.55 5.28 15.34
CA VAL A 172 15.31 5.17 14.58
C VAL A 172 14.40 6.36 14.91
N GLN A 173 13.89 7.03 13.88
CA GLN A 173 12.84 8.02 14.03
C GLN A 173 11.48 7.34 14.06
N GLN A 174 10.77 7.48 15.18
CA GLN A 174 9.45 6.91 15.40
C GLN A 174 8.43 7.44 14.38
N ARG A 175 7.46 6.60 14.01
CA ARG A 175 6.32 6.96 13.14
C ARG A 175 4.98 6.56 13.73
N ASN A 176 4.83 5.27 14.04
CA ASN A 176 3.68 4.72 14.77
C ASN A 176 4.18 4.06 16.06
N HIS A 177 3.26 3.80 16.97
CA HIS A 177 3.57 3.26 18.29
C HIS A 177 4.26 1.89 18.20
N PHE A 178 5.36 1.72 18.94
CA PHE A 178 5.96 0.42 19.23
C PHE A 178 6.58 0.42 20.63
N ARG A 179 6.77 -0.75 21.23
CA ARG A 179 7.30 -0.89 22.60
C ARG A 179 8.20 -2.12 22.75
N PRO A 180 8.99 -2.22 23.82
CA PRO A 180 9.64 -3.47 24.19
C PRO A 180 8.65 -4.64 24.21
N GLY A 181 9.05 -5.78 23.66
CA GLY A 181 8.24 -6.98 23.46
C GLY A 181 7.51 -7.06 22.12
N ASP A 182 7.39 -5.95 21.37
CA ASP A 182 6.82 -6.00 20.02
C ASP A 182 7.80 -6.67 19.04
N GLU A 183 7.28 -7.51 18.14
CA GLU A 183 8.02 -8.00 16.98
C GLU A 183 7.93 -6.99 15.83
N VAL A 184 9.06 -6.65 15.25
CA VAL A 184 9.19 -5.70 14.13
C VAL A 184 9.97 -6.31 12.99
N GLU A 185 9.63 -5.91 11.76
CA GLU A 185 10.34 -6.25 10.54
C GLU A 185 11.10 -5.03 10.01
N PHE A 186 12.40 -5.21 9.75
CA PHE A 186 13.21 -4.26 9.01
C PHE A 186 13.28 -4.64 7.54
N PHE A 187 13.18 -3.65 6.65
CA PHE A 187 13.26 -3.84 5.21
C PHE A 187 13.93 -2.65 4.50
N GLY A 188 14.50 -2.91 3.34
CA GLY A 188 15.21 -1.92 2.53
C GLY A 188 15.84 -2.55 1.28
N PRO A 189 16.37 -1.74 0.35
CA PRO A 189 16.99 -2.26 -0.88
C PRO A 189 18.31 -2.99 -0.63
N GLU A 190 19.04 -2.62 0.42
CA GLU A 190 20.40 -3.11 0.72
C GLU A 190 20.42 -4.34 1.63
N ILE A 191 19.26 -4.72 2.19
CA ILE A 191 19.15 -5.78 3.19
C ILE A 191 18.13 -6.83 2.75
N GLU A 192 18.39 -8.06 3.16
CA GLU A 192 17.33 -9.04 3.28
C GLU A 192 16.44 -8.67 4.47
N ASN A 193 15.12 -8.68 4.27
CA ASN A 193 14.19 -8.40 5.35
C ASN A 193 14.42 -9.35 6.52
N PHE A 194 14.32 -8.84 7.75
CA PHE A 194 14.42 -9.69 8.93
C PHE A 194 13.53 -9.17 10.05
N THR A 195 13.09 -10.08 10.92
CA THR A 195 12.29 -9.76 12.10
C THR A 195 13.11 -9.83 13.39
N GLN A 196 12.70 -9.04 14.37
CA GLN A 196 13.20 -9.16 15.74
C GLN A 196 12.18 -8.66 16.75
N VAL A 197 12.29 -9.14 17.98
CA VAL A 197 11.62 -8.53 19.14
C VAL A 197 12.45 -7.33 19.61
N ILE A 198 11.79 -6.22 19.94
CA ILE A 198 12.43 -5.07 20.57
C ILE A 198 12.64 -5.39 22.05
N GLU A 199 13.88 -5.42 22.53
CA GLU A 199 14.16 -5.76 23.94
C GLU A 199 14.02 -4.56 24.87
N LYS A 200 14.61 -3.44 24.49
CA LYS A 200 14.65 -2.17 25.25
C LYS A 200 14.76 -1.01 24.28
N ILE A 201 14.27 0.15 24.70
CA ILE A 201 14.30 1.39 23.93
C ILE A 201 14.86 2.49 24.81
N TRP A 202 15.69 3.36 24.25
CA TRP A 202 16.21 4.56 24.90
C TRP A 202 15.93 5.78 24.04
N ASP A 203 15.76 6.96 24.65
CA ASP A 203 15.79 8.23 23.93
C ASP A 203 17.24 8.68 23.62
N GLU A 204 17.41 9.87 23.04
CA GLU A 204 18.73 10.41 22.71
C GLU A 204 19.57 10.79 23.94
N ASP A 205 18.91 11.06 25.07
CA ASP A 205 19.52 11.43 26.36
C ASP A 205 19.90 10.19 27.20
N GLY A 206 19.54 8.98 26.73
CA GLY A 206 19.86 7.71 27.38
C GLY A 206 18.82 7.23 28.39
N ASN A 207 17.65 7.87 28.48
CA ASN A 207 16.58 7.42 29.35
C ASN A 207 15.87 6.21 28.72
N GLU A 208 15.67 5.15 29.50
CA GLU A 208 14.91 3.98 29.05
C GLU A 208 13.42 4.32 28.90
N LEU A 209 12.82 3.92 27.78
CA LEU A 209 11.42 4.17 27.44
C LEU A 209 10.61 2.87 27.54
N ASP A 210 9.45 2.93 28.17
CA ASP A 210 8.49 1.83 28.20
C ASP A 210 7.72 1.68 26.86
N ALA A 211 7.64 2.75 26.07
CA ALA A 211 7.17 2.72 24.69
C ALA A 211 7.64 3.94 23.87
N ALA A 212 7.84 3.74 22.57
CA ALA A 212 8.03 4.81 21.59
C ALA A 212 6.66 5.30 21.08
N ARG A 213 6.02 6.18 21.86
CA ARG A 213 4.63 6.64 21.64
C ARG A 213 4.50 8.05 21.04
N HIS A 214 5.60 8.77 20.86
CA HIS A 214 5.58 10.16 20.40
C HIS A 214 5.99 10.25 18.92
N PRO A 215 5.09 10.73 18.03
CA PRO A 215 5.39 10.93 16.61
C PRO A 215 6.71 11.65 16.37
N LEU A 216 7.56 11.07 15.53
CA LEU A 216 8.86 11.62 15.10
C LEU A 216 9.96 11.67 16.16
N GLN A 217 9.71 11.20 17.39
CA GLN A 217 10.75 11.08 18.42
C GLN A 217 11.87 10.15 17.93
N ILE A 218 13.12 10.55 18.16
CA ILE A 218 14.28 9.71 17.88
C ILE A 218 14.50 8.78 19.07
N VAL A 219 14.61 7.49 18.78
CA VAL A 219 14.88 6.46 19.78
C VAL A 219 16.01 5.55 19.32
N LYS A 220 16.62 4.86 20.27
CA LYS A 220 17.71 3.91 20.04
C LYS A 220 17.34 2.55 20.60
N PHE A 221 17.73 1.49 19.91
CA PHE A 221 17.65 0.12 20.43
C PHE A 221 18.58 -0.84 19.68
N LYS A 222 18.90 -1.97 20.31
CA LYS A 222 19.77 -3.00 19.73
C LYS A 222 19.06 -3.74 18.59
N VAL A 223 19.76 -3.98 17.50
CA VAL A 223 19.27 -4.75 16.35
C VAL A 223 20.11 -5.99 16.06
N LYS A 224 19.47 -7.02 15.51
CA LYS A 224 20.10 -8.35 15.27
C LYS A 224 21.02 -8.38 14.05
N ARG A 225 20.80 -7.50 13.07
CA ARG A 225 21.56 -7.42 11.82
C ARG A 225 21.89 -5.95 11.49
N PRO A 226 22.94 -5.71 10.69
CA PRO A 226 23.27 -4.36 10.21
C PRO A 226 22.10 -3.70 9.47
N LEU A 227 22.01 -2.38 9.62
CA LEU A 227 21.01 -1.54 8.96
C LEU A 227 21.69 -0.34 8.31
N PHE A 228 21.07 0.19 7.25
CA PHE A 228 21.49 1.40 6.57
C PHE A 228 20.52 2.56 6.86
N PRO A 229 21.01 3.81 6.79
CA PRO A 229 20.13 4.98 6.83
C PRO A 229 18.98 4.84 5.84
N TYR A 230 17.78 5.24 6.26
CA TYR A 230 16.52 5.13 5.51
C TYR A 230 15.97 3.73 5.27
N ASN A 231 16.61 2.67 5.79
CA ASN A 231 15.89 1.42 6.00
C ASN A 231 14.66 1.67 6.88
N MET A 232 13.62 0.89 6.65
CA MET A 232 12.32 1.11 7.26
C MET A 232 11.99 -0.02 8.21
N MET A 233 11.27 0.33 9.27
CA MET A 233 10.76 -0.60 10.27
C MET A 233 9.24 -0.59 10.23
N ARG A 234 8.64 -1.77 10.27
CA ARG A 234 7.19 -1.95 10.38
C ARG A 234 6.84 -3.02 11.40
N LYS A 235 5.62 -2.97 11.90
CA LYS A 235 5.06 -3.92 12.86
C LYS A 235 3.84 -4.59 12.23
N GLU A 236 3.65 -5.88 12.45
CA GLU A 236 2.41 -6.55 12.08
C GLU A 236 1.27 -6.07 13.01
N ASN A 237 0.09 -5.84 12.42
CA ASN A 237 -1.08 -5.25 13.09
C ASN A 237 -1.75 -6.17 14.11
#